data_AF-A0A1W9PXK3-F1
#
_entry.id   AF-A0A1W9PXK3-F1
#
_cell.length_a   1.000
_cell.length_b   1.000
_cell.length_c   1.000
_cell.angle_alpha   90.00
_cell.angle_beta   90.00
_cell.angle_gamma   90.00
#
_symmetry.space_group_name_H-M   'P 1'
#
loop_
_entity.id
_entity.type
_entity.pdbx_description
1 polymer ?
#
loop_
_entity_poly.entity_id
_entity_poly.type
_entity_poly.pdbx_seq_one_letter_code
_entity_poly.pdbx_strand_id
1 'polypeptide(L)'
;MSLRLKIFSGFLLMAALIVVSGIVAVKQFSQLRICAMGFPAGNGKVTAAAVEMLDAIDRESMGILVMVAGDIHYGHSMLGQADRDFNSAFETVRRAVAEPGAVKAVGDINSFYDKFKTVWEPCLSGRTYDGNMAWYLDNVAPLAGQVKRSIKRLMDVNRAAMYESFVSFKKFAERAVRSMVVGVVALLLFILVFNFFINFYVIEPICKLRRSVEACARRGEEFTLSMEGRNELAGLEGALRELIINTKQNVDDS
;
A
#
# COMPACT_ATOMS: atom_id res chain seq x y z
N MET A 1 -47.18 -1.09 -1.22
CA MET A 1 -45.91 -1.69 -1.70
C MET A 1 -45.88 -3.13 -1.26
N SER A 2 -45.46 -4.02 -2.16
CA SER A 2 -45.32 -5.43 -1.84
C SER A 2 -44.24 -5.64 -0.77
N LEU A 3 -44.47 -6.57 0.15
CA LEU A 3 -43.57 -7.00 1.21
C LEU A 3 -42.24 -7.48 0.60
N ARG A 4 -42.32 -8.19 -0.54
CA ARG A 4 -41.14 -8.58 -1.32
C ARG A 4 -40.29 -7.38 -1.71
N LEU A 5 -40.89 -6.29 -2.18
CA LEU A 5 -40.15 -5.09 -2.58
C LEU A 5 -39.58 -4.33 -1.36
N LYS A 6 -40.28 -4.30 -0.22
CA LYS A 6 -39.74 -3.73 1.03
C LYS A 6 -38.49 -4.46 1.49
N ILE A 7 -38.55 -5.79 1.58
CA ILE A 7 -37.42 -6.64 1.98
C ILE A 7 -36.27 -6.51 0.97
N PHE A 8 -36.58 -6.62 -0.33
CA PHE A 8 -35.59 -6.49 -1.40
C PHE A 8 -34.90 -5.12 -1.38
N SER A 9 -35.63 -4.02 -1.11
CA SER A 9 -35.05 -2.68 -1.04
C SER A 9 -34.00 -2.54 0.06
N GLY A 10 -34.20 -3.18 1.22
CA GLY A 10 -33.23 -3.14 2.31
C GLY A 10 -31.99 -3.98 2.02
N PHE A 11 -32.13 -5.15 1.41
CA PHE A 11 -30.99 -5.93 0.92
C PHE A 11 -30.24 -5.22 -0.20
N LEU A 12 -30.95 -4.55 -1.12
CA LEU A 12 -30.34 -3.73 -2.17
C LEU A 12 -29.53 -2.57 -1.59
N LEU A 13 -30.06 -1.89 -0.57
CA LEU A 13 -29.36 -0.82 0.14
C LEU A 13 -28.10 -1.36 0.84
N MET A 14 -28.18 -2.54 1.45
CA MET A 14 -27.03 -3.20 2.08
C MET A 14 -25.95 -3.56 1.05
N ALA A 15 -26.36 -4.13 -0.09
CA ALA A 15 -25.46 -4.43 -1.19
C ALA A 15 -24.78 -3.16 -1.73
N ALA A 16 -25.53 -2.07 -1.90
CA ALA A 16 -24.99 -0.78 -2.31
C ALA A 16 -23.96 -0.23 -1.31
N LEU A 17 -24.23 -0.32 -0.01
CA LEU A 17 -23.30 0.07 1.06
C LEU A 17 -21.99 -0.72 1.00
N ILE A 18 -22.07 -2.04 0.78
CA ILE A 18 -20.90 -2.91 0.64
C ILE A 18 -20.09 -2.53 -0.60
N VAL A 19 -20.75 -2.27 -1.74
CA VAL A 19 -20.08 -1.85 -2.98
C VAL A 19 -19.36 -0.51 -2.79
N VAL A 20 -20.01 0.48 -2.19
CA VAL A 20 -19.39 1.79 -1.92
C VAL A 20 -18.19 1.65 -0.98
N SER A 21 -18.33 0.87 0.09
CA SER A 21 -17.23 0.56 1.02
C SER A 21 -16.07 -0.13 0.29
N GLY A 22 -16.36 -1.10 -0.58
CA GLY A 22 -15.37 -1.77 -1.42
C GLY A 22 -14.63 -0.82 -2.35
N ILE A 23 -15.34 0.09 -3.03
CA ILE A 23 -14.73 1.12 -3.89
C ILE A 23 -13.81 2.03 -3.07
N VAL A 24 -14.26 2.46 -1.89
CA VAL A 24 -13.45 3.29 -0.98
C VAL A 24 -12.19 2.53 -0.54
N ALA A 25 -12.31 1.26 -0.17
CA ALA A 25 -11.19 0.41 0.22
C ALA A 25 -10.18 0.22 -0.92
N VAL A 26 -10.66 -0.05 -2.15
CA VAL A 26 -9.79 -0.21 -3.34
C VAL A 26 -9.05 1.09 -3.68
N LYS A 27 -9.72 2.26 -3.55
CA LYS A 27 -9.07 3.56 -3.74
C LYS A 27 -7.99 3.81 -2.69
N GLN A 28 -8.28 3.54 -1.41
CA GLN A 28 -7.30 3.66 -0.32
C GLN A 28 -6.13 2.69 -0.49
N PHE A 29 -6.38 1.45 -0.92
CA PHE A 29 -5.35 0.46 -1.21
C PHE A 29 -4.46 0.86 -2.40
N SER A 30 -5.03 1.50 -3.42
CA SER A 30 -4.26 1.98 -4.56
C SER A 30 -3.33 3.13 -4.18
N GLN A 31 -3.73 3.98 -3.22
CA GLN A 31 -2.86 5.02 -2.64
C GLN A 31 -1.77 4.43 -1.73
N LEU A 32 -2.06 3.33 -1.02
CA LEU A 32 -1.05 2.54 -0.31
C LEU A 32 0.02 2.00 -1.25
N ARG A 33 -0.35 1.54 -2.45
CA ARG A 33 0.62 1.05 -3.45
C ARG A 33 1.57 2.14 -3.94
N ILE A 34 1.11 3.37 -4.09
CA ILE A 34 1.96 4.52 -4.48
C ILE A 34 2.93 4.88 -3.34
N CYS A 35 2.49 4.87 -2.08
CA CYS A 35 3.36 5.11 -0.93
C CYS A 35 4.37 3.96 -0.70
N ALA A 36 3.94 2.72 -0.88
CA ALA A 36 4.81 1.54 -0.82
C ALA A 36 5.79 1.47 -2.00
N MET A 37 5.44 2.04 -3.16
CA MET A 37 6.34 2.25 -4.30
C MET A 37 7.48 3.26 -4.02
N GLY A 38 7.41 4.02 -2.92
CA GLY A 38 8.55 4.80 -2.39
C GLY A 38 9.52 3.96 -1.54
N PHE A 39 9.16 2.71 -1.21
CA PHE A 39 9.99 1.77 -0.45
C PHE A 39 10.64 0.56 -1.18
N PRO A 40 10.72 0.37 -2.53
CA PRO A 40 10.95 -0.95 -3.09
C PRO A 40 12.26 -1.05 -3.88
N ALA A 41 13.18 -1.91 -3.43
CA ALA A 41 14.30 -2.49 -4.18
C ALA A 41 15.37 -1.54 -4.79
N GLY A 42 15.01 -0.42 -5.42
CA GLY A 42 15.92 0.59 -5.96
C GLY A 42 16.81 1.21 -4.88
N ASN A 43 16.25 1.50 -3.70
CA ASN A 43 17.01 2.09 -2.59
C ASN A 43 18.07 1.13 -2.02
N GLY A 44 17.77 -0.18 -2.00
CA GLY A 44 18.73 -1.22 -1.66
C GLY A 44 19.85 -1.32 -2.70
N LYS A 45 19.50 -1.25 -4.00
CA LYS A 45 20.47 -1.20 -5.10
C LYS A 45 21.36 0.05 -5.04
N VAL A 46 20.79 1.23 -4.77
CA VAL A 46 21.54 2.49 -4.61
C VAL A 46 22.49 2.40 -3.42
N THR A 47 22.03 1.85 -2.29
CA THR A 47 22.88 1.70 -1.10
C THR A 47 23.99 0.69 -1.31
N ALA A 48 23.70 -0.48 -1.91
CA ALA A 48 24.70 -1.49 -2.22
C ALA A 48 25.74 -0.99 -3.22
N ALA A 49 25.29 -0.35 -4.32
CA ALA A 49 26.18 0.26 -5.30
C ALA A 49 26.98 1.43 -4.72
N ALA A 50 26.43 2.21 -3.78
CA ALA A 50 27.20 3.22 -3.07
C ALA A 50 28.31 2.64 -2.18
N VAL A 51 28.07 1.50 -1.53
CA VAL A 51 29.11 0.77 -0.79
C VAL A 51 30.19 0.23 -1.74
N GLU A 52 29.80 -0.32 -2.88
CA GLU A 52 30.73 -0.81 -3.91
C GLU A 52 31.58 0.33 -4.49
N MET A 53 30.99 1.50 -4.74
CA MET A 53 31.75 2.71 -5.12
C MET A 53 32.74 3.13 -4.03
N LEU A 54 32.36 3.09 -2.74
CA LEU A 54 33.27 3.43 -1.65
C LEU A 54 34.46 2.46 -1.59
N ASP A 55 34.21 1.15 -1.69
CA ASP A 55 35.24 0.12 -1.74
C ASP A 55 36.16 0.28 -2.95
N ALA A 56 35.59 0.59 -4.12
CA ALA A 56 36.36 0.86 -5.33
C ALA A 56 37.31 2.06 -5.14
N ILE A 57 36.85 3.20 -4.60
CA ILE A 57 37.73 4.35 -4.32
C ILE A 57 38.83 3.99 -3.31
N ASP A 58 38.52 3.19 -2.29
CA ASP A 58 39.53 2.67 -1.35
C ASP A 58 40.59 1.83 -2.07
N ARG A 59 40.16 0.96 -2.98
CA ARG A 59 41.05 0.11 -3.78
C ARG A 59 41.86 0.89 -4.82
N GLU A 60 41.31 1.92 -5.44
CA GLU A 60 42.06 2.83 -6.32
C GLU A 60 43.14 3.57 -5.56
N SER A 61 42.79 4.15 -4.40
CA SER A 61 43.75 4.86 -3.53
C SER A 61 44.85 3.92 -3.03
N MET A 62 44.50 2.68 -2.65
CA MET A 62 45.47 1.67 -2.24
C MET A 62 46.35 1.20 -3.40
N GLY A 63 45.79 1.03 -4.60
CA GLY A 63 46.54 0.67 -5.80
C GLY A 63 47.63 1.71 -6.11
N ILE A 64 47.30 3.00 -6.01
CA ILE A 64 48.28 4.08 -6.17
C ILE A 64 49.35 4.02 -5.06
N LEU A 65 48.96 3.76 -3.81
CA LEU A 65 49.92 3.64 -2.71
C LEU A 65 50.89 2.47 -2.90
N VAL A 66 50.42 1.34 -3.43
CA VAL A 66 51.26 0.19 -3.80
C VAL A 66 52.27 0.58 -4.90
N MET A 67 51.86 1.42 -5.86
CA MET A 67 52.78 1.97 -6.87
C MET A 67 53.82 2.90 -6.23
N VAL A 68 53.44 3.76 -5.27
CA VAL A 68 54.39 4.55 -4.44
C VAL A 68 55.40 3.65 -3.75
N ALA A 69 54.96 2.50 -3.23
CA ALA A 69 55.79 1.56 -2.49
C ALA A 69 56.75 0.75 -3.38
N GLY A 70 56.62 0.84 -4.71
CA GLY A 70 57.54 0.24 -5.69
C GLY A 70 56.98 -0.95 -6.47
N ASP A 71 55.78 -1.45 -6.16
CA ASP A 71 55.13 -2.53 -6.93
C ASP A 71 54.15 -1.94 -7.96
N ILE A 72 54.72 -1.41 -9.04
CA ILE A 72 53.97 -0.70 -10.08
C ILE A 72 52.99 -1.64 -10.80
N HIS A 73 53.39 -2.88 -11.06
CA HIS A 73 52.57 -3.83 -11.82
C HIS A 73 51.32 -4.26 -11.03
N TYR A 74 51.49 -4.60 -9.74
CA TYR A 74 50.36 -4.97 -8.90
C TYR A 74 49.42 -3.78 -8.69
N GLY A 75 49.96 -2.60 -8.38
CA GLY A 75 49.17 -1.38 -8.20
C GLY A 75 48.39 -0.96 -9.47
N HIS A 76 49.00 -1.09 -10.66
CA HIS A 76 48.33 -0.83 -11.94
C HIS A 76 47.12 -1.75 -12.17
N SER A 77 47.29 -3.05 -11.91
CA SER A 77 46.19 -4.03 -12.05
C SER A 77 45.03 -3.74 -11.09
N MET A 78 45.37 -3.35 -9.85
CA MET A 78 44.41 -3.03 -8.80
C MET A 78 43.61 -1.76 -9.15
N LEU A 79 44.31 -0.71 -9.61
CA LEU A 79 43.72 0.56 -10.02
C LEU A 79 42.76 0.36 -11.21
N GLY A 80 43.19 -0.38 -12.24
CA GLY A 80 42.36 -0.63 -13.42
C GLY A 80 41.12 -1.49 -13.13
N GLN A 81 41.20 -2.46 -12.21
CA GLN A 81 40.03 -3.23 -11.78
C GLN A 81 39.07 -2.36 -10.96
N ALA A 82 39.59 -1.57 -10.03
CA ALA A 82 38.78 -0.74 -9.16
C ALA A 82 38.05 0.37 -9.95
N ASP A 83 38.65 0.97 -10.99
CA ASP A 83 37.96 1.93 -11.88
C ASP A 83 36.78 1.26 -12.61
N ARG A 84 36.92 0.02 -13.06
CA ARG A 84 35.81 -0.73 -13.68
C ARG A 84 34.68 -1.00 -12.69
N ASP A 85 35.04 -1.44 -11.47
CA ASP A 85 34.09 -1.73 -10.41
C ASP A 85 33.33 -0.44 -10.03
N PHE A 86 34.03 0.69 -9.88
CA PHE A 86 33.44 2.00 -9.62
C PHE A 86 32.44 2.40 -10.70
N ASN A 87 32.84 2.37 -11.98
CA ASN A 87 31.98 2.80 -13.09
C ASN A 87 30.74 1.91 -13.23
N SER A 88 30.86 0.61 -13.01
CA SER A 88 29.73 -0.33 -12.99
C SER A 88 28.72 0.01 -11.89
N ALA A 89 29.21 0.24 -10.67
CA ALA A 89 28.37 0.63 -9.54
C ALA A 89 27.75 2.03 -9.74
N PHE A 90 28.52 2.98 -10.29
CA PHE A 90 28.04 4.33 -10.59
C PHE A 90 26.90 4.32 -11.62
N GLU A 91 27.00 3.54 -12.68
CA GLU A 91 25.91 3.36 -13.65
C GLU A 91 24.64 2.79 -13.02
N THR A 92 24.80 1.86 -12.08
CA THR A 92 23.68 1.29 -11.33
C THR A 92 22.96 2.36 -10.52
N VAL A 93 23.70 3.23 -9.83
CA VAL A 93 23.12 4.37 -9.10
C VAL A 93 22.46 5.36 -10.07
N ARG A 94 23.16 5.75 -11.13
CA ARG A 94 22.70 6.76 -12.11
C ARG A 94 21.36 6.39 -12.73
N ARG A 95 21.11 5.10 -12.98
CA ARG A 95 19.85 4.60 -13.54
C ARG A 95 18.74 4.44 -12.49
N ALA A 96 19.09 4.18 -11.24
CA ALA A 96 18.13 3.89 -10.17
C ALA A 96 17.58 5.16 -9.50
N VAL A 97 18.31 6.27 -9.57
CA VAL A 97 17.94 7.54 -8.92
C VAL A 97 16.96 8.34 -9.78
N ALA A 98 15.81 8.72 -9.20
CA ALA A 98 14.81 9.59 -9.85
C ALA A 98 14.58 10.92 -9.10
N GLU A 99 14.94 10.99 -7.82
CA GLU A 99 14.68 12.17 -6.98
C GLU A 99 15.63 13.34 -7.29
N PRO A 100 15.14 14.59 -7.45
CA PRO A 100 15.98 15.73 -7.86
C PRO A 100 17.22 15.97 -6.98
N GLY A 101 17.08 15.80 -5.66
CA GLY A 101 18.20 15.95 -4.71
C GLY A 101 19.27 14.86 -4.89
N ALA A 102 18.85 13.64 -5.23
CA ALA A 102 19.75 12.53 -5.46
C ALA A 102 20.40 12.62 -6.86
N VAL A 103 19.69 13.12 -7.88
CA VAL A 103 20.27 13.41 -9.21
C VAL A 103 21.43 14.41 -9.10
N LYS A 104 21.27 15.46 -8.30
CA LYS A 104 22.35 16.43 -8.03
C LYS A 104 23.55 15.76 -7.36
N ALA A 105 23.32 14.90 -6.37
CA ALA A 105 24.39 14.17 -5.68
C ALA A 105 25.16 13.22 -6.64
N VAL A 106 24.47 12.58 -7.58
CA VAL A 106 25.11 11.75 -8.62
C VAL A 106 25.98 12.60 -9.55
N GLY A 107 25.52 13.79 -9.94
CA GLY A 107 26.31 14.73 -10.73
C GLY A 107 27.58 15.20 -10.01
N ASP A 108 27.47 15.50 -8.71
CA ASP A 108 28.61 15.84 -7.85
C ASP A 108 29.63 14.69 -7.80
N ILE A 109 29.16 13.44 -7.61
CA ILE A 109 30.03 12.25 -7.60
C ILE A 109 30.79 12.14 -8.92
N ASN A 110 30.13 12.28 -10.06
CA ASN A 110 30.80 12.21 -11.37
C ASN A 110 31.89 13.28 -11.49
N SER A 111 31.58 14.53 -11.14
CA SER A 111 32.55 15.62 -11.23
C SER A 111 33.76 15.45 -10.31
N PHE A 112 33.55 14.98 -9.07
CA PHE A 112 34.66 14.72 -8.16
C PHE A 112 35.48 13.50 -8.60
N TYR A 113 34.82 12.47 -9.13
CA TYR A 113 35.48 11.28 -9.64
C TYR A 113 36.34 11.59 -10.87
N ASP A 114 35.83 12.38 -11.83
CA ASP A 114 36.60 12.82 -13.01
C ASP A 114 37.87 13.59 -12.60
N LYS A 115 37.77 14.46 -11.57
CA LYS A 115 38.92 15.16 -11.01
C LYS A 115 39.93 14.20 -10.38
N PHE A 116 39.44 13.21 -9.64
CA PHE A 116 40.29 12.17 -9.05
C PHE A 116 41.00 11.36 -10.13
N LYS A 117 40.27 10.94 -11.17
CA LYS A 117 40.78 10.19 -12.31
C LYS A 117 41.87 10.92 -13.07
N THR A 118 41.71 12.22 -13.28
CA THR A 118 42.72 13.06 -13.95
C THR A 118 44.10 13.00 -13.25
N VAL A 119 44.14 12.77 -11.93
CA VAL A 119 45.40 12.70 -11.17
C VAL A 119 46.13 11.38 -11.35
N TRP A 120 45.42 10.26 -11.43
CA TRP A 120 46.04 8.92 -11.52
C TRP A 120 46.06 8.33 -12.92
N GLU A 121 45.24 8.82 -13.86
CA GLU A 121 45.21 8.36 -15.26
C GLU A 121 46.58 8.42 -15.96
N PRO A 122 47.42 9.47 -15.75
CA PRO A 122 48.79 9.48 -16.26
C PRO A 122 49.64 8.30 -15.75
N CYS A 123 49.40 7.82 -14.53
CA CYS A 123 50.11 6.68 -13.93
C CYS A 123 49.83 5.35 -14.65
N LEU A 124 48.69 5.23 -15.35
CA LEU A 124 48.37 4.05 -16.17
C LEU A 124 49.00 4.12 -17.58
N SER A 125 49.39 5.31 -18.05
CA SER A 125 49.87 5.56 -19.41
C SER A 125 51.35 5.24 -19.65
N GLY A 126 52.04 4.65 -18.66
CA GLY A 126 53.46 4.30 -18.77
C GLY A 126 54.43 5.48 -18.77
N ARG A 127 53.93 6.70 -18.56
CA ARG A 127 54.77 7.87 -18.23
C ARG A 127 55.31 7.69 -16.81
N THR A 128 56.58 8.07 -16.62
CA THR A 128 57.34 7.95 -15.36
C THR A 128 56.48 8.34 -14.17
N TYR A 129 56.18 7.33 -13.35
CA TYR A 129 55.51 7.51 -12.07
C TYR A 129 56.51 8.14 -11.09
N ASP A 130 56.45 9.45 -10.94
CA ASP A 130 57.30 10.23 -10.02
C ASP A 130 56.62 10.46 -8.65
N GLY A 131 55.53 9.72 -8.40
CA GLY A 131 54.68 9.85 -7.22
C GLY A 131 55.37 9.32 -5.97
N ASN A 132 55.99 10.20 -5.21
CA ASN A 132 56.43 9.89 -3.85
C ASN A 132 55.25 9.96 -2.85
N MET A 133 55.51 9.59 -1.60
CA MET A 133 54.47 9.62 -0.55
C MET A 133 53.88 11.03 -0.34
N ALA A 134 54.67 12.09 -0.50
CA ALA A 134 54.18 13.46 -0.37
C ALA A 134 53.16 13.79 -1.47
N TRP A 135 53.45 13.42 -2.71
CA TRP A 135 52.51 13.57 -3.83
C TRP A 135 51.18 12.84 -3.57
N TYR A 136 51.22 11.61 -3.03
CA TYR A 136 50.01 10.87 -2.67
C TYR A 136 49.17 11.60 -1.63
N LEU A 137 49.80 12.07 -0.54
CA LEU A 137 49.11 12.76 0.55
C LEU A 137 48.51 14.11 0.11
N ASP A 138 49.17 14.81 -0.81
CA ASP A 138 48.76 16.14 -1.26
C ASP A 138 47.73 16.10 -2.41
N ASN A 139 47.80 15.09 -3.29
CA ASN A 139 47.02 15.07 -4.54
C ASN A 139 45.99 13.93 -4.59
N VAL A 140 46.32 12.74 -4.07
CA VAL A 140 45.48 11.55 -4.22
C VAL A 140 44.50 11.42 -3.04
N ALA A 141 45.02 11.42 -1.81
CA ALA A 141 44.20 11.23 -0.61
C ALA A 141 43.10 12.29 -0.43
N PRO A 142 43.33 13.59 -0.70
CA PRO A 142 42.30 14.61 -0.54
C PRO A 142 41.17 14.49 -1.57
N LEU A 143 41.50 14.12 -2.82
CA LEU A 143 40.53 13.92 -3.89
C LEU A 143 39.72 12.63 -3.67
N ALA A 144 40.36 11.52 -3.32
CA ALA A 144 39.66 10.30 -2.91
C ALA A 144 38.70 10.59 -1.74
N GLY A 145 39.13 11.39 -0.77
CA GLY A 145 38.28 11.86 0.32
C GLY A 145 37.07 12.70 -0.13
N GLN A 146 37.22 13.53 -1.17
CA GLN A 146 36.11 14.30 -1.75
C GLN A 146 35.07 13.38 -2.40
N VAL A 147 35.50 12.42 -3.22
CA VAL A 147 34.60 11.45 -3.87
C VAL A 147 33.82 10.66 -2.80
N LYS A 148 34.51 10.14 -1.78
CA LYS A 148 33.87 9.42 -0.67
C LYS A 148 32.84 10.27 0.08
N ARG A 149 33.11 11.56 0.31
CA ARG A 149 32.15 12.46 0.93
C ARG A 149 30.92 12.69 0.06
N SER A 150 31.08 12.83 -1.26
CA SER A 150 29.93 12.94 -2.17
C SER A 150 29.09 11.66 -2.21
N ILE A 151 29.72 10.48 -2.18
CA ILE A 151 28.99 9.20 -2.11
C ILE A 151 28.22 9.07 -0.78
N LYS A 152 28.82 9.43 0.35
CA LYS A 152 28.12 9.45 1.66
C LYS A 152 26.94 10.41 1.66
N ARG A 153 27.08 11.60 1.05
CA ARG A 153 25.97 12.55 0.89
C ARG A 153 24.83 11.96 0.06
N LEU A 154 25.12 11.24 -1.02
CA LEU A 154 24.09 10.51 -1.78
C LEU A 154 23.37 9.49 -0.88
N MET A 155 24.10 8.73 -0.06
CA MET A 155 23.49 7.79 0.89
C MET A 155 22.59 8.50 1.91
N ASP A 156 22.98 9.67 2.40
CA ASP A 156 22.19 10.45 3.35
C ASP A 156 20.92 11.03 2.71
N VAL A 157 21.03 11.57 1.49
CA VAL A 157 19.87 12.06 0.72
C VAL A 157 18.90 10.90 0.43
N ASN A 158 19.42 9.74 0.04
CA ASN A 158 18.63 8.54 -0.21
C ASN A 158 17.93 8.03 1.07
N ARG A 159 18.61 8.11 2.23
CA ARG A 159 18.02 7.75 3.55
C ARG A 159 16.96 8.76 4.00
N ALA A 160 17.17 10.06 3.80
CA ALA A 160 16.21 11.09 4.15
C ALA A 160 14.91 10.94 3.35
N ALA A 161 15.01 10.70 2.05
CA ALA A 161 13.86 10.40 1.19
C ALA A 161 13.06 9.17 1.68
N MET A 162 13.76 8.15 2.21
CA MET A 162 13.13 6.96 2.80
C MET A 162 12.35 7.30 4.09
N TYR A 163 12.90 8.16 4.95
CA TYR A 163 12.24 8.57 6.18
C TYR A 163 10.98 9.41 5.91
N GLU A 164 11.03 10.36 4.97
CA GLU A 164 9.87 11.16 4.59
C GLU A 164 8.75 10.31 3.98
N SER A 165 9.12 9.33 3.16
CA SER A 165 8.18 8.35 2.60
C SER A 165 7.52 7.51 3.69
N PHE A 166 8.29 7.06 4.70
CA PHE A 166 7.78 6.31 5.83
C PHE A 166 6.83 7.13 6.73
N VAL A 167 7.16 8.40 7.00
CA VAL A 167 6.30 9.31 7.77
C VAL A 167 4.98 9.56 7.02
N SER A 168 5.03 9.74 5.71
CA SER A 168 3.85 9.92 4.86
C SER A 168 2.98 8.66 4.84
N PHE A 169 3.61 7.49 4.73
CA PHE A 169 2.94 6.19 4.83
C PHE A 169 2.24 6.02 6.19
N LYS A 170 2.90 6.37 7.30
CA LYS A 170 2.30 6.30 8.64
C LYS A 170 1.04 7.17 8.75
N LYS A 171 1.10 8.43 8.31
CA LYS A 171 -0.05 9.36 8.33
C LYS A 171 -1.19 8.85 7.45
N PHE A 172 -0.88 8.25 6.31
CA PHE A 172 -1.87 7.66 5.42
C PHE A 172 -2.56 6.46 6.08
N ALA A 173 -1.78 5.52 6.64
CA ALA A 173 -2.29 4.33 7.31
C ALA A 173 -3.22 4.70 8.48
N GLU A 174 -2.85 5.68 9.29
CA GLU A 174 -3.68 6.18 10.39
C GLU A 174 -5.03 6.75 9.89
N ARG A 175 -5.03 7.46 8.76
CA ARG A 175 -6.25 8.00 8.15
C ARG A 175 -7.14 6.91 7.55
N ALA A 176 -6.55 5.95 6.84
CA ALA A 176 -7.27 4.83 6.23
C ALA A 176 -7.96 3.97 7.30
N VAL A 177 -7.24 3.63 8.38
CA VAL A 177 -7.79 2.87 9.52
C VAL A 177 -8.96 3.61 10.15
N ARG A 178 -8.85 4.91 10.39
CA ARG A 178 -9.95 5.72 10.97
C ARG A 178 -11.20 5.69 10.09
N SER A 179 -11.04 5.83 8.76
CA SER A 179 -12.16 5.75 7.82
C SER A 179 -12.82 4.36 7.79
N MET A 180 -12.01 3.30 7.88
CA MET A 180 -12.52 1.92 7.86
C MET A 180 -13.32 1.59 9.12
N VAL A 181 -12.85 2.01 10.30
CA VAL A 181 -13.57 1.83 11.57
C VAL A 181 -14.94 2.49 11.53
N VAL A 182 -15.04 3.72 11.02
CA VAL A 182 -16.33 4.42 10.87
C VAL A 182 -17.28 3.64 9.95
N GLY A 183 -16.77 3.10 8.84
CA GLY A 183 -17.57 2.28 7.92
C GLY A 183 -18.11 1.00 8.57
N VAL A 184 -17.29 0.31 9.37
CA VAL A 184 -17.71 -0.91 10.10
C VAL A 184 -18.79 -0.58 11.13
N VAL A 185 -18.62 0.50 11.90
CA VAL A 185 -19.63 0.93 12.89
C VAL A 185 -20.95 1.28 12.19
N ALA A 186 -20.91 2.00 11.07
CA ALA A 186 -22.10 2.32 10.30
C ALA A 186 -22.82 1.07 9.77
N LEU A 187 -22.07 0.08 9.30
CA LEU A 187 -22.63 -1.20 8.84
C LEU A 187 -23.30 -1.98 9.97
N LEU A 188 -22.69 -2.02 11.16
CA LEU A 188 -23.27 -2.66 12.34
C LEU A 188 -24.59 -2.01 12.75
N LEU A 189 -24.63 -0.68 12.81
CA LEU A 189 -25.86 0.07 13.11
C LEU A 189 -26.94 -0.21 12.07
N PHE A 190 -26.56 -0.23 10.79
CA PHE A 190 -27.49 -0.53 9.71
C PHE A 190 -28.11 -1.93 9.84
N ILE A 191 -27.30 -2.95 10.15
CA ILE A 191 -27.78 -4.32 10.35
C ILE A 191 -28.78 -4.38 11.50
N LEU A 192 -28.51 -3.68 12.60
CA LEU A 192 -29.39 -3.65 13.78
C LEU A 192 -30.74 -3.01 13.46
N VAL A 193 -30.72 -1.86 12.78
CA VAL A 193 -31.93 -1.18 12.32
C VAL A 193 -32.71 -2.04 11.31
N PHE A 194 -32.02 -2.65 10.35
CA PHE A 194 -32.65 -3.52 9.36
C PHE A 194 -33.31 -4.74 10.00
N ASN A 195 -32.66 -5.36 10.98
CA ASN A 195 -33.22 -6.48 11.74
C ASN A 195 -34.51 -6.07 12.48
N PHE A 196 -34.50 -4.89 13.11
CA PHE A 196 -35.69 -4.33 13.76
C PHE A 196 -36.86 -4.16 12.77
N PHE A 197 -36.60 -3.61 11.57
CA PHE A 197 -37.61 -3.44 10.53
C PHE A 197 -38.18 -4.77 10.03
N ILE A 198 -37.34 -5.80 9.84
CA ILE A 198 -37.82 -7.14 9.45
C ILE A 198 -38.70 -7.73 10.54
N ASN A 199 -38.30 -7.62 11.81
CA ASN A 199 -39.07 -8.15 12.92
C ASN A 199 -40.47 -7.51 12.98
N PHE A 200 -40.53 -6.17 12.91
CA PHE A 200 -41.77 -5.42 13.03
C PHE A 200 -42.71 -5.57 11.82
N TYR A 201 -42.19 -5.50 10.59
CA TYR A 201 -43.03 -5.51 9.38
C TYR A 201 -43.31 -6.90 8.80
N VAL A 202 -42.56 -7.92 9.21
CA VAL A 202 -42.67 -9.28 8.63
C VAL A 202 -42.95 -10.32 9.70
N ILE A 203 -42.05 -10.46 10.69
CA ILE A 203 -42.12 -11.57 11.65
C ILE A 203 -43.34 -11.43 12.57
N GLU A 204 -43.51 -10.27 13.20
CA GLU A 204 -44.60 -10.04 14.15
C GLU A 204 -46.00 -10.21 13.53
N PRO A 205 -46.30 -9.65 12.33
CA PRO A 205 -47.55 -9.93 11.63
C PRO A 205 -47.76 -11.41 11.30
N ILE A 206 -46.73 -12.13 10.86
CA ILE A 206 -46.82 -13.59 10.60
C ILE A 206 -47.18 -14.34 11.88
N CYS A 207 -46.54 -14.00 13.00
CA CYS A 207 -46.84 -14.62 14.29
C CYS A 207 -48.27 -14.32 14.75
N LYS A 208 -48.77 -13.08 14.56
CA LYS A 208 -50.16 -12.70 14.86
C LYS A 208 -51.14 -13.50 14.00
N LEU A 209 -50.89 -13.58 12.69
CA LEU A 209 -51.72 -14.36 11.76
C LEU A 209 -51.79 -15.84 12.17
N ARG A 210 -50.63 -16.46 12.45
CA ARG A 210 -50.56 -17.86 12.90
C ARG A 210 -51.40 -18.09 14.15
N ARG A 211 -51.26 -17.22 15.17
CA ARG A 211 -52.01 -17.34 16.43
C ARG A 211 -53.51 -17.23 16.22
N SER A 212 -53.97 -16.32 15.37
CA SER A 212 -55.40 -16.16 15.08
C SER A 212 -55.99 -17.32 14.28
N VAL A 213 -55.23 -17.90 13.35
CA VAL A 213 -55.65 -19.12 12.66
C VAL A 213 -55.71 -20.31 13.64
N GLU A 214 -54.71 -20.49 14.50
CA GLU A 214 -54.72 -21.53 15.53
C GLU A 214 -55.88 -21.38 16.53
N ALA A 215 -56.20 -20.15 16.94
CA ALA A 215 -57.31 -19.85 17.82
C ALA A 215 -58.67 -20.17 17.17
N CYS A 216 -58.87 -19.75 15.91
CA CYS A 216 -60.07 -20.09 15.16
C CYS A 216 -60.21 -21.61 14.97
N ALA A 217 -59.14 -22.30 14.57
CA ALA A 217 -59.20 -23.73 14.25
C ALA A 217 -59.33 -24.64 15.48
N ARG A 218 -58.69 -24.32 16.61
CA ARG A 218 -58.69 -25.17 17.81
C ARG A 218 -59.66 -24.74 18.90
N ARG A 219 -59.97 -23.45 19.00
CA ARG A 219 -60.81 -22.90 20.08
C ARG A 219 -62.16 -22.40 19.59
N GLY A 220 -62.42 -22.41 18.28
CA GLY A 220 -63.68 -21.95 17.69
C GLY A 220 -63.89 -20.44 17.78
N GLU A 221 -62.86 -19.67 18.13
CA GLU A 221 -62.92 -18.21 18.25
C GLU A 221 -63.17 -17.54 16.89
N GLU A 222 -63.82 -16.39 16.88
CA GLU A 222 -64.01 -15.62 15.65
C GLU A 222 -62.68 -15.06 15.13
N PHE A 223 -62.45 -15.22 13.82
CA PHE A 223 -61.28 -14.67 13.15
C PHE A 223 -61.40 -13.14 13.04
N THR A 224 -60.87 -12.44 14.04
CA THR A 224 -60.96 -10.98 14.19
C THR A 224 -59.68 -10.24 13.83
N LEU A 225 -58.74 -10.90 13.14
CA LEU A 225 -57.53 -10.23 12.70
C LEU A 225 -57.86 -9.14 11.68
N SER A 226 -57.19 -7.99 11.78
CA SER A 226 -57.18 -6.94 10.76
C SER A 226 -55.76 -6.41 10.65
N MET A 227 -55.08 -6.75 9.56
CA MET A 227 -53.73 -6.31 9.26
C MET A 227 -53.75 -4.89 8.68
N GLU A 228 -52.95 -4.01 9.26
CA GLU A 228 -52.74 -2.68 8.69
C GLU A 228 -51.84 -2.75 7.45
N GLY A 229 -52.43 -2.49 6.27
CA GLY A 229 -51.73 -2.23 5.02
C GLY A 229 -52.21 -3.03 3.81
N ARG A 230 -51.81 -2.60 2.61
CA ARG A 230 -52.05 -3.32 1.34
C ARG A 230 -50.79 -4.07 0.91
N ASN A 231 -50.43 -5.12 1.64
CA ASN A 231 -49.31 -6.00 1.34
C ASN A 231 -49.78 -7.46 1.25
N GLU A 232 -48.88 -8.37 0.89
CA GLU A 232 -49.16 -9.79 0.69
C GLU A 232 -49.69 -10.47 1.96
N LEU A 233 -49.32 -9.96 3.15
CA LEU A 233 -49.84 -10.45 4.44
C LEU A 233 -51.31 -10.11 4.63
N ALA A 234 -51.73 -8.90 4.27
CA ALA A 234 -53.15 -8.53 4.27
C ALA A 234 -53.95 -9.28 3.20
N GLY A 235 -53.34 -9.55 2.04
CA GLY A 235 -53.94 -10.41 1.02
C GLY A 235 -54.15 -11.85 1.52
N LEU A 236 -53.18 -12.41 2.24
CA LEU A 236 -53.28 -13.74 2.83
C LEU A 236 -54.34 -13.80 3.94
N GLU A 237 -54.45 -12.76 4.78
CA GLU A 237 -55.51 -12.64 5.76
C GLU A 237 -56.90 -12.66 5.09
N GLY A 238 -57.09 -11.89 4.01
CA GLY A 238 -58.36 -11.86 3.27
C GLY A 238 -58.76 -13.23 2.73
N ALA A 239 -57.82 -13.93 2.08
CA ALA A 239 -58.07 -15.28 1.58
C ALA A 239 -58.37 -16.29 2.69
N LEU A 240 -57.69 -16.20 3.84
CA LEU A 240 -57.99 -17.03 5.01
C LEU A 240 -59.38 -16.74 5.59
N ARG A 241 -59.78 -15.47 5.65
CA ARG A 241 -61.11 -15.05 6.12
C ARG A 241 -62.21 -15.63 5.23
N GLU A 242 -62.07 -15.56 3.90
CA GLU A 242 -63.02 -16.16 2.96
C GLU A 242 -63.10 -17.68 3.12
N LEU A 243 -61.97 -18.38 3.24
CA LEU A 243 -61.95 -19.82 3.47
C LEU A 243 -62.69 -20.21 4.76
N ILE A 244 -62.40 -19.52 5.87
CA ILE A 244 -63.03 -19.79 7.17
C ILE A 244 -64.56 -19.57 7.09
N ILE A 245 -65.02 -18.51 6.42
CA ILE A 245 -66.46 -18.23 6.23
C ILE A 245 -67.12 -19.35 5.41
N ASN A 246 -66.53 -19.72 4.26
CA ASN A 246 -67.07 -20.79 3.40
C ASN A 246 -67.11 -22.14 4.11
N THR A 247 -66.13 -22.43 4.98
CA THR A 247 -66.08 -23.70 5.72
C THR A 247 -67.15 -23.73 6.81
N LYS A 248 -67.45 -22.60 7.46
CA LYS A 248 -68.57 -22.49 8.42
C LYS A 248 -69.93 -22.66 7.73
N GLN A 249 -70.16 -22.01 6.59
CA GLN A 249 -71.42 -22.14 5.84
C GLN A 249 -71.69 -23.58 5.39
N ASN A 250 -70.67 -24.29 4.89
CA ASN A 250 -70.82 -25.70 4.47
C ASN A 250 -71.11 -26.66 5.64
N VAL A 251 -70.73 -26.29 6.88
CA VAL A 251 -71.00 -27.08 8.09
C VAL A 251 -72.41 -26.81 8.63
N ASP A 252 -72.97 -25.61 8.44
CA ASP A 252 -74.36 -25.29 8.83
C ASP A 252 -75.41 -25.81 7.80
N ASP A 253 -75.01 -26.03 6.54
CA ASP A 253 -75.87 -26.57 5.48
C ASP A 253 -75.88 -28.12 5.38
N SER A 254 -75.10 -28.83 6.22
CA SER A 254 -75.00 -30.31 6.27
C SER A 254 -75.67 -30.89 7.52
#